data_AF-A0A2H5VP47-F1
#
_entry.id   AF-A0A2H5VP47-F1
#
_cell.length_a   1.000
_cell.length_b   1.000
_cell.length_c   1.000
_cell.angle_alpha   90.00
_cell.angle_beta   90.00
_cell.angle_gamma   90.00
#
_symmetry.space_group_name_H-M   'P 1'
#
loop_
_entity.id
_entity.type
_entity.pdbx_description
1 polymer ?
#
loop_
_entity_poly.entity_id
_entity_poly.type
_entity_poly.pdbx_seq_one_letter_code
_entity_poly.pdbx_strand_id
1 'polypeptide(L)'
;MRTRRSWAMFGGGMLLLVLVTWAISLRGEIATSLAQRARGTPPGLARVKLSGKWGYIDRSGRIVINPQFEEAGDFSEGLARVKTGGKWGYIDRTGRFLINPQFEEAGDFSQGLARVKLGGKWGYVDRRGEVVISPQFSEASDFSRSL
;
A
#
# COMPACT_ATOMS: atom_id res chain seq x y z
N MET A 1 57.52 37.82 -3.35
CA MET A 1 57.33 36.99 -4.55
C MET A 1 55.87 37.05 -4.98
N ARG A 2 55.63 37.33 -6.27
CA ARG A 2 54.53 36.90 -7.17
C ARG A 2 53.07 36.85 -6.65
N THR A 3 52.03 37.31 -7.34
CA THR A 3 51.81 38.12 -8.55
C THR A 3 50.29 38.37 -8.66
N ARG A 4 49.92 39.64 -8.92
CA ARG A 4 48.73 40.22 -9.62
C ARG A 4 47.42 39.42 -9.78
N ARG A 5 46.30 40.04 -9.31
CA ARG A 5 45.14 40.66 -10.03
C ARG A 5 44.25 39.64 -10.78
N SER A 6 42.92 39.71 -10.77
CA SER A 6 42.02 40.86 -10.83
C SER A 6 40.59 40.42 -10.49
N TRP A 7 39.80 41.30 -9.88
CA TRP A 7 38.36 41.13 -9.73
C TRP A 7 37.64 41.44 -11.05
N ALA A 8 36.52 40.77 -11.29
CA ALA A 8 35.42 41.30 -12.09
C ALA A 8 34.16 41.24 -11.22
N MET A 9 33.63 42.41 -10.87
CA MET A 9 32.33 42.55 -10.23
C MET A 9 31.22 42.31 -11.26
N PHE A 10 30.33 41.37 -10.96
CA PHE A 10 28.89 41.51 -11.17
C PHE A 10 28.31 41.26 -9.77
N GLY A 11 27.74 42.23 -9.06
CA GLY A 11 26.53 42.95 -9.46
C GLY A 11 25.33 42.20 -8.91
N GLY A 12 24.92 42.53 -7.67
CA GLY A 12 23.57 42.32 -7.14
C GLY A 12 23.05 40.87 -7.00
N GLY A 13 22.92 40.41 -5.76
CA GLY A 13 21.82 39.52 -5.37
C GLY A 13 21.72 38.15 -6.04
N MET A 14 22.67 37.24 -5.80
CA MET A 14 22.47 35.82 -6.16
C MET A 14 23.16 34.87 -5.19
N LEU A 15 22.68 34.84 -3.95
CA LEU A 15 23.07 33.80 -2.97
C LEU A 15 21.90 33.35 -2.06
N LEU A 16 20.70 33.90 -2.25
CA LEU A 16 19.52 33.54 -1.46
C LEU A 16 18.58 32.52 -2.16
N LEU A 17 18.80 32.19 -3.43
CA LEU A 17 17.86 31.39 -4.22
C LEU A 17 18.04 29.87 -4.12
N VAL A 18 19.22 29.38 -3.70
CA VAL A 18 19.45 27.94 -3.51
C VAL A 18 18.93 27.46 -2.15
N LEU A 19 18.93 28.30 -1.10
CA LEU A 19 18.37 27.91 0.20
C LEU A 19 16.83 27.93 0.24
N VAL A 20 16.20 28.84 -0.52
CA VAL A 20 14.73 28.94 -0.59
C VAL A 20 14.12 27.76 -1.36
N THR A 21 14.78 27.26 -2.42
CA THR A 21 14.31 26.07 -3.15
C THR A 21 14.42 24.78 -2.33
N TRP A 22 15.51 24.59 -1.58
CA TRP A 22 15.63 23.42 -0.67
C TRP A 22 14.58 23.44 0.45
N ALA A 23 14.24 24.62 0.99
CA ALA A 23 13.23 24.76 2.04
C ALA A 23 11.78 24.54 1.56
N ILE A 24 11.48 24.86 0.29
CA ILE A 24 10.14 24.67 -0.28
C ILE A 24 9.88 23.18 -0.58
N SER A 25 10.89 22.42 -1.00
CA SER A 25 10.76 20.97 -1.20
C SER A 25 10.54 20.22 0.11
N LEU A 26 11.32 20.55 1.15
CA LEU A 26 11.21 19.89 2.45
C LEU A 26 9.88 20.19 3.17
N ARG A 27 9.26 21.36 2.92
CA ARG A 27 7.94 21.70 3.49
C ARG A 27 6.76 21.06 2.75
N GLY A 28 6.88 20.80 1.45
CA GLY A 28 5.86 20.08 0.68
C GLY A 28 5.77 18.60 1.03
N GLU A 29 6.91 17.95 1.26
CA GLU A 29 6.99 16.53 1.60
C GLU A 29 6.45 16.24 3.01
N ILE A 30 6.78 17.08 4.00
CA ILE A 30 6.27 16.92 5.37
C ILE A 30 4.76 17.18 5.46
N ALA A 31 4.21 18.15 4.73
CA ALA A 31 2.77 18.45 4.74
C ALA A 31 1.94 17.28 4.19
N THR A 32 2.41 16.65 3.10
CA THR A 32 1.76 15.46 2.52
C THR A 32 1.77 14.28 3.48
N SER A 33 2.89 14.06 4.19
CA SER A 33 3.03 12.96 5.16
C SER A 33 2.15 13.14 6.42
N LEU A 34 1.95 14.38 6.89
CA LEU A 34 1.10 14.70 8.04
C LEU A 34 -0.39 14.62 7.67
N ALA A 35 -0.77 15.05 6.45
CA ALA A 35 -2.13 14.91 5.95
C ALA A 35 -2.52 13.45 5.68
N GLN A 36 -1.57 12.58 5.30
CA GLN A 36 -1.78 11.14 5.23
C GLN A 36 -1.90 10.48 6.62
N ARG A 37 -1.19 11.00 7.62
CA ARG A 37 -1.24 10.50 9.02
C ARG A 37 -2.48 10.94 9.81
N ALA A 38 -3.12 12.06 9.44
CA ALA A 38 -4.26 12.62 10.17
C ALA A 38 -5.65 12.17 9.66
N ARG A 39 -5.72 11.47 8.52
CA ARG A 39 -6.98 10.91 8.03
C ARG A 39 -7.22 9.57 8.72
N GLY A 40 -8.09 9.57 9.74
CA GLY A 40 -8.67 8.34 10.26
C GLY A 40 -9.09 7.44 9.09
N THR A 41 -8.83 6.14 9.21
CA THR A 41 -9.02 5.20 8.12
C THR A 41 -10.46 5.28 7.60
N PRO A 42 -10.70 5.56 6.30
CA PRO A 42 -12.06 5.75 5.80
C PRO A 42 -12.94 4.55 6.16
N PRO A 43 -14.12 4.78 6.77
CA PRO A 43 -15.06 3.71 7.06
C PRO A 43 -15.68 3.20 5.76
N GLY A 44 -15.18 2.05 5.31
CA GLY A 44 -15.63 1.38 4.10
C GLY A 44 -14.91 1.90 2.86
N LEU A 45 -14.17 1.00 2.22
CA LEU A 45 -13.60 1.19 0.90
C LEU A 45 -14.30 0.24 -0.06
N ALA A 46 -14.61 0.72 -1.26
CA ALA A 46 -15.15 -0.11 -2.33
C ALA A 46 -14.08 -0.33 -3.40
N ARG A 47 -13.94 -1.56 -3.88
CA ARG A 47 -13.04 -1.86 -5.01
C ARG A 47 -13.60 -1.25 -6.29
N VAL A 48 -12.73 -0.64 -7.09
CA VAL A 48 -13.06 -0.07 -8.41
C VAL A 48 -12.07 -0.57 -9.44
N LYS A 49 -12.51 -0.80 -10.67
CA LYS A 49 -11.66 -1.18 -11.78
C LYS A 49 -11.55 -0.04 -12.79
N LEU A 50 -10.34 0.41 -13.07
CA LEU A 50 -10.05 1.43 -14.09
C LEU A 50 -8.92 0.91 -14.98
N SER A 51 -9.08 1.00 -16.30
CA SER A 51 -8.09 0.58 -17.30
C SER A 51 -7.52 -0.83 -17.05
N GLY A 52 -8.38 -1.76 -16.64
CA GLY A 52 -7.99 -3.15 -16.41
C GLY A 52 -7.38 -3.47 -15.04
N LYS A 53 -7.08 -2.46 -14.21
CA LYS A 53 -6.49 -2.64 -12.87
C LYS A 53 -7.48 -2.28 -11.77
N TRP A 54 -7.32 -2.92 -10.61
CA TRP A 54 -8.16 -2.68 -9.43
C TRP A 54 -7.48 -1.74 -8.44
N GLY A 55 -8.29 -0.86 -7.86
CA GLY A 55 -7.95 0.05 -6.76
C GLY A 55 -9.15 0.21 -5.83
N TYR A 56 -9.12 1.22 -4.98
CA TYR A 56 -10.18 1.43 -3.97
C TYR A 56 -10.57 2.90 -3.84
N ILE A 57 -11.87 3.14 -3.67
CA ILE A 57 -12.46 4.46 -3.46
C ILE A 57 -13.12 4.53 -2.07
N ASP A 58 -13.20 5.75 -1.52
CA ASP A 58 -14.05 6.04 -0.36
C ASP A 58 -15.50 6.34 -0.78
N ARG A 59 -16.39 6.56 0.21
CA ARG A 59 -17.81 6.86 -0.02
C ARG A 59 -18.07 8.15 -0.80
N SER A 60 -17.09 9.05 -0.88
CA SER A 60 -17.21 10.27 -1.70
C SER A 60 -16.87 10.04 -3.18
N GLY A 61 -16.45 8.81 -3.54
CA GLY A 61 -16.00 8.47 -4.88
C GLY A 61 -14.52 8.80 -5.13
N ARG A 62 -13.80 9.29 -4.12
CA ARG A 62 -12.38 9.62 -4.26
C ARG A 62 -11.52 8.36 -4.20
N ILE A 63 -10.55 8.26 -5.11
CA ILE A 63 -9.54 7.20 -5.11
C ILE A 63 -8.66 7.32 -3.86
N VAL A 64 -8.67 6.28 -3.03
CA VAL A 64 -7.83 6.13 -1.84
C VAL A 64 -6.61 5.28 -2.15
N ILE A 65 -6.81 4.20 -2.91
CA ILE A 65 -5.72 3.33 -3.37
C ILE A 65 -5.81 3.30 -4.89
N ASN A 66 -4.76 3.79 -5.55
CA ASN A 66 -4.74 3.87 -7.00
C ASN A 66 -4.91 2.48 -7.64
N PRO A 67 -5.65 2.38 -8.76
CA PRO A 67 -5.73 1.16 -9.54
C PRO A 67 -4.34 0.67 -9.96
N GLN A 68 -3.94 -0.47 -9.41
CA GLN A 68 -2.61 -1.05 -9.66
C GLN A 68 -2.61 -2.58 -9.59
N PHE A 69 -3.62 -3.19 -8.95
CA PHE A 69 -3.70 -4.62 -8.75
C PHE A 69 -4.32 -5.33 -9.94
N GLU A 70 -3.87 -6.56 -10.21
CA GLU A 70 -4.46 -7.44 -11.23
C GLU A 70 -5.86 -7.88 -10.82
N GLU A 71 -6.02 -8.21 -9.54
CA GLU A 71 -7.28 -8.59 -8.89
C GLU A 71 -7.31 -8.04 -7.46
N ALA A 72 -8.51 -7.86 -6.91
CA ALA A 72 -8.72 -7.29 -5.60
C ALA A 72 -10.01 -7.83 -4.96
N GLY A 73 -9.93 -8.23 -3.70
CA GLY A 73 -11.08 -8.58 -2.86
C GLY A 73 -11.61 -7.40 -2.07
N ASP A 74 -12.70 -7.60 -1.35
CA ASP A 74 -13.23 -6.62 -0.42
C ASP A 74 -12.39 -6.58 0.86
N PHE A 75 -12.48 -5.47 1.58
CA PHE A 75 -11.90 -5.38 2.92
C PHE A 75 -12.72 -6.18 3.91
N SER A 76 -12.12 -7.21 4.51
CA SER A 76 -12.64 -7.94 5.66
C SER A 76 -11.63 -7.88 6.81
N GLU A 77 -12.11 -7.65 8.04
CA GLU A 77 -11.27 -7.50 9.24
C GLU A 77 -10.08 -6.52 9.06
N GLY A 78 -10.29 -5.48 8.25
CA GLY A 78 -9.30 -4.43 7.97
C GLY A 78 -8.24 -4.77 6.91
N LEU A 79 -8.32 -5.94 6.29
CA LEU A 79 -7.40 -6.42 5.24
C LEU A 79 -8.17 -6.74 3.96
N ALA A 80 -7.55 -6.53 2.80
CA ALA A 80 -8.08 -6.99 1.53
C ALA A 80 -7.03 -7.83 0.80
N ARG A 81 -7.46 -8.96 0.21
CA ARG A 81 -6.60 -9.75 -0.67
C ARG A 81 -6.43 -9.02 -2.00
N VAL A 82 -5.21 -8.92 -2.50
CA VAL A 82 -4.91 -8.33 -3.82
C VAL A 82 -3.89 -9.17 -4.55
N LYS A 83 -3.96 -9.15 -5.88
CA LYS A 83 -3.07 -9.91 -6.76
C LYS A 83 -2.11 -9.00 -7.50
N THR A 84 -0.83 -9.35 -7.48
CA THR A 84 0.25 -8.63 -8.19
C THR A 84 1.31 -9.65 -8.59
N GLY A 85 1.75 -9.60 -9.85
CA GLY A 85 2.72 -10.57 -10.35
C GLY A 85 2.19 -12.01 -10.32
N GLY A 86 0.88 -12.18 -10.51
CA GLY A 86 0.24 -13.50 -10.48
C GLY A 86 0.09 -14.13 -9.09
N LYS A 87 0.52 -13.47 -8.01
CA LYS A 87 0.43 -13.98 -6.63
C LYS A 87 -0.47 -13.10 -5.77
N TRP A 88 -1.11 -13.71 -4.78
CA TRP A 88 -1.97 -13.03 -3.81
C TRP A 88 -1.18 -12.64 -2.57
N GLY A 89 -1.47 -11.44 -2.07
CA GLY A 89 -1.04 -10.92 -0.78
C GLY A 89 -2.19 -10.11 -0.15
N TYR A 90 -1.90 -9.42 0.95
CA TYR A 90 -2.91 -8.66 1.69
C TYR A 90 -2.43 -7.26 2.01
N ILE A 91 -3.31 -6.28 1.76
CA ILE A 91 -3.07 -4.87 2.02
C ILE A 91 -3.96 -4.36 3.16
N ASP A 92 -3.44 -3.38 3.89
CA ASP A 92 -4.25 -2.55 4.78
C ASP A 92 -5.05 -1.49 3.99
N ARG A 93 -5.91 -0.74 4.68
CA ARG A 93 -6.76 0.31 4.07
C ARG A 93 -5.98 1.52 3.56
N THR A 94 -4.68 1.60 3.79
CA THR A 94 -3.79 2.60 3.17
C THR A 94 -3.19 2.12 1.86
N GLY A 95 -3.40 0.83 1.50
CA GLY A 95 -2.82 0.20 0.32
C GLY A 95 -1.44 -0.41 0.56
N ARG A 96 -0.94 -0.39 1.80
CA ARG A 96 0.35 -1.00 2.16
C ARG A 96 0.17 -2.50 2.36
N PHE A 97 1.06 -3.29 1.77
CA PHE A 97 1.12 -4.73 2.03
C PHE A 97 1.47 -4.99 3.50
N LEU A 98 0.60 -5.72 4.20
CA LEU A 98 0.93 -6.38 5.46
C LEU A 98 1.43 -7.79 5.23
N ILE A 99 0.97 -8.44 4.16
CA ILE A 99 1.45 -9.74 3.71
C ILE A 99 1.78 -9.61 2.23
N ASN A 100 3.06 -9.74 1.88
CA ASN A 100 3.50 -9.59 0.50
C ASN A 100 2.89 -10.66 -0.42
N PRO A 101 2.72 -10.38 -1.72
CA PRO A 101 2.26 -11.37 -2.68
C PRO A 101 3.14 -12.62 -2.69
N GLN A 102 2.58 -13.75 -2.29
CA GLN A 102 3.30 -15.03 -2.22
C GLN A 102 2.39 -16.25 -2.44
N PHE A 103 1.08 -16.10 -2.26
CA PHE A 103 0.13 -17.21 -2.36
C PHE A 103 -0.37 -17.41 -3.79
N GLU A 104 -0.62 -18.67 -4.16
CA GLU A 104 -1.24 -19.03 -5.44
C GLU A 104 -2.71 -18.61 -5.49
N GLU A 105 -3.40 -18.81 -4.37
CA GLU A 105 -4.79 -18.41 -4.13
C GLU A 105 -4.94 -17.95 -2.68
N ALA A 106 -5.94 -17.10 -2.42
CA ALA A 106 -6.19 -16.51 -1.11
C ALA A 106 -7.69 -16.29 -0.91
N GLY A 107 -8.18 -16.57 0.30
CA GLY A 107 -9.50 -16.22 0.78
C GLY A 107 -9.51 -14.89 1.52
N ASP A 108 -10.70 -14.42 1.89
CA ASP A 108 -10.85 -13.25 2.74
C ASP A 108 -10.63 -13.63 4.21
N PHE A 109 -10.20 -12.66 5.02
CA PHE A 109 -10.11 -12.86 6.45
C PHE A 109 -11.49 -13.02 7.08
N SER A 110 -11.65 -14.03 7.92
CA SER A 110 -12.82 -14.25 8.75
C SER A 110 -12.41 -15.01 10.00
N GLN A 111 -12.89 -14.55 11.16
CA GLN A 111 -12.49 -15.07 12.47
C GLN A 111 -10.98 -15.06 12.67
N GLY A 112 -10.31 -14.02 12.17
CA GLY A 112 -8.86 -13.84 12.31
C GLY A 112 -8.00 -14.72 11.39
N LEU A 113 -8.60 -15.56 10.55
CA LEU A 113 -7.90 -16.49 9.65
C LEU A 113 -8.31 -16.29 8.20
N ALA A 114 -7.40 -16.60 7.28
CA ALA A 114 -7.69 -16.68 5.85
C ALA A 114 -7.11 -17.97 5.28
N ARG A 115 -7.87 -18.67 4.41
CA ARG A 115 -7.32 -19.80 3.65
C ARG A 115 -6.36 -19.28 2.59
N VAL A 116 -5.23 -19.96 2.43
CA VAL A 116 -4.24 -19.64 1.40
C VAL A 116 -3.75 -20.92 0.74
N LYS A 117 -3.40 -20.83 -0.53
CA LYS A 117 -2.87 -21.95 -1.30
C LYS A 117 -1.39 -21.74 -1.61
N LEU A 118 -0.59 -22.75 -1.28
CA LEU A 118 0.85 -22.76 -1.48
C LEU A 118 1.30 -24.18 -1.82
N GLY A 119 1.99 -24.37 -2.95
CA GLY A 119 2.37 -25.70 -3.42
C GLY A 119 1.15 -26.56 -3.79
N GLY A 120 0.08 -25.95 -4.29
CA GLY A 120 -1.15 -26.66 -4.67
C GLY A 120 -2.02 -27.16 -3.52
N LYS A 121 -1.66 -26.89 -2.26
CA LYS A 121 -2.43 -27.29 -1.07
C LYS A 121 -2.94 -26.08 -0.30
N TRP A 122 -4.08 -26.23 0.35
CA TRP A 122 -4.68 -25.23 1.20
C TRP A 122 -4.22 -25.37 2.64
N GLY A 123 -3.94 -24.22 3.26
CA GLY A 123 -3.70 -24.02 4.69
C GLY A 123 -4.33 -22.71 5.14
N TYR A 124 -3.99 -22.25 6.34
CA TYR A 124 -4.54 -21.01 6.91
C TYR A 124 -3.45 -20.15 7.53
N VAL A 125 -3.56 -18.84 7.30
CA VAL A 125 -2.68 -17.83 7.90
C VAL A 125 -3.46 -16.88 8.79
N ASP A 126 -2.77 -16.32 9.77
CA ASP A 126 -3.29 -15.21 10.58
C ASP A 126 -3.14 -13.85 9.85
N ARG A 127 -3.59 -12.78 10.51
CA ARG A 127 -3.54 -11.40 9.97
C ARG A 127 -2.12 -10.82 9.83
N ARG A 128 -1.10 -11.51 10.37
CA ARG A 128 0.31 -11.18 10.21
C ARG A 128 0.95 -11.96 9.05
N GLY A 129 0.22 -12.95 8.50
CA GLY A 129 0.70 -13.84 7.45
C GLY A 129 1.40 -15.07 7.98
N GLU A 130 1.38 -15.30 9.30
CA GLU A 130 1.96 -16.49 9.90
C GLU A 130 1.07 -17.69 9.64
N VAL A 131 1.67 -18.81 9.25
CA VAL A 131 0.94 -20.06 8.99
C VAL A 131 0.46 -20.64 10.32
N VAL A 132 -0.86 -20.65 10.51
CA VAL A 132 -1.53 -21.24 11.69
C VAL A 132 -1.83 -22.72 11.42
N ILE A 133 -2.23 -23.04 10.20
CA ILE A 133 -2.49 -24.42 9.76
C ILE A 133 -1.71 -24.65 8.48
N SER A 134 -0.77 -25.58 8.53
CA SER A 134 0.11 -25.90 7.40
C SER A 134 -0.68 -26.32 6.16
N PRO A 135 -0.29 -25.87 4.95
CA PRO A 135 -0.92 -26.29 3.71
C PRO A 135 -0.85 -27.80 3.52
N GLN A 136 -2.01 -28.47 3.58
CA GLN A 136 -2.10 -29.93 3.47
C GLN A 136 -3.41 -30.41 2.84
N PHE A 137 -4.42 -29.54 2.74
CA PHE A 137 -5.75 -29.92 2.25
C PHE A 137 -5.86 -29.72 0.73
N SER A 138 -6.65 -30.55 0.05
CA SER A 138 -7.00 -30.37 -1.36
C SER A 138 -8.02 -29.26 -1.56
N GLU A 139 -8.87 -29.03 -0.57
CA GLU A 139 -9.92 -28.01 -0.57
C GLU A 139 -10.03 -27.39 0.83
N ALA A 140 -10.44 -26.13 0.88
CA ALA A 140 -10.68 -25.38 2.10
C ALA A 140 -11.74 -24.31 1.84
N SER A 141 -12.49 -23.93 2.88
CA SER A 141 -13.47 -22.84 2.84
C SER A 141 -13.08 -21.76 3.83
N ASP A 142 -13.59 -20.55 3.64
CA ASP A 142 -13.39 -19.48 4.63
C ASP A 142 -14.10 -19.86 5.94
N PHE A 143 -13.51 -19.50 7.09
CA PHE A 143 -14.17 -19.75 8.37
C PHE A 143 -15.47 -18.96 8.45
N SER A 144 -16.57 -19.62 8.76
CA SER A 144 -17.85 -18.97 9.07
C SER A 144 -18.25 -19.34 10.48
N ARG A 145 -18.95 -18.43 11.17
CA ARG A 145 -19.57 -18.81 12.45
C ARG A 145 -20.67 -19.82 12.11
N SER A 146 -20.61 -21.00 12.73
CA SER A 146 -21.80 -21.83 12.88
C SER A 146 -22.57 -21.27 14.07
N LEU A 147 -23.82 -20.87 13.85
CA LEU A 147 -24.75 -20.48 14.92
C LEU A 147 -25.29 -21.72 15.61
#